data_AF-A0A960MJ33-F1
#
_entry.id   AF-A0A960MJ33-F1
#
_cell.length_a   1.000
_cell.length_b   1.000
_cell.length_c   1.000
_cell.angle_alpha   90.00
_cell.angle_beta   90.00
_cell.angle_gamma   90.00
#
_symmetry.space_group_name_H-M   'P 1'
#
loop_
_entity.id
_entity.type
_entity.pdbx_description
1 polymer ?
#
loop_
_entity_poly.entity_id
_entity_poly.type
_entity_poly.pdbx_seq_one_letter_code
_entity_poly.pdbx_strand_id
1 'polypeptide(L)'
;EFKPIRTNVPGMEICELFPRLARIADKFAILRSIYDSEGRHDCFQCMTGRTVKEANSAPPGGWPALGAWVSKVQGSLPGVPAHLSLMYPTGNRTWGEPGSGGFLGPAHSPMGLVAKDPTAQAQGLTLRGITLERLEDRNRLLGAVDAFRREADARGEMGGMDHFNRQ
;
A
#
# COMPACT_ATOMS: atom_id res chain seq x y z
N GLU A 1 21.44 -25.55 26.97
CA GLU A 1 19.97 -25.60 26.79
C GLU A 1 19.35 -24.55 27.72
N PHE A 2 18.33 -23.82 27.25
CA PHE A 2 17.64 -22.78 28.03
C PHE A 2 16.42 -23.38 28.76
N LYS A 3 16.10 -22.90 29.96
CA LYS A 3 14.98 -23.34 30.79
C LYS A 3 13.86 -22.30 30.81
N PRO A 4 12.60 -22.76 30.89
CA PRO A 4 11.47 -21.86 31.04
C PRO A 4 11.36 -21.29 32.47
N ILE A 5 10.85 -20.07 32.58
CA ILE A 5 10.38 -19.44 33.82
C ILE A 5 8.93 -18.96 33.62
N ARG A 6 8.14 -19.01 34.69
CA ARG A 6 6.78 -18.46 34.70
C ARG A 6 6.79 -16.95 34.56
N THR A 7 5.81 -16.41 33.83
CA THR A 7 5.54 -14.98 33.79
C THR A 7 4.49 -14.58 34.83
N ASN A 8 4.17 -13.29 34.91
CA ASN A 8 3.04 -12.80 35.70
C ASN A 8 1.65 -13.13 35.10
N VAL A 9 1.60 -13.76 33.93
CA VAL A 9 0.37 -14.27 33.29
C VAL A 9 0.28 -15.79 33.51
N PRO A 10 -0.80 -16.31 34.15
CA PRO A 10 -0.96 -17.75 34.37
C PRO A 10 -0.88 -18.57 33.08
N GLY A 11 -0.12 -19.66 33.10
CA GLY A 11 0.04 -20.55 31.94
C GLY A 11 1.02 -20.06 30.86
N MET A 12 1.70 -18.93 31.08
CA MET A 12 2.71 -18.41 30.17
C MET A 12 4.12 -18.58 30.74
N GLU A 13 5.02 -19.11 29.91
CA GLU A 13 6.43 -19.31 30.24
C GLU A 13 7.33 -18.74 29.15
N ILE A 14 8.48 -18.18 29.54
CA ILE A 14 9.51 -17.68 28.62
C ILE A 14 10.90 -18.10 29.10
N CYS A 15 11.94 -17.93 28.28
CA CYS A 15 13.33 -18.29 28.63
C CYS A 15 13.84 -17.53 29.87
N GLU A 16 14.60 -18.21 30.75
CA GLU A 16 15.13 -17.65 32.00
C GLU A 16 15.98 -16.38 31.82
N LEU A 17 16.51 -16.15 30.63
CA LEU A 17 17.32 -14.99 30.29
C LEU A 17 16.51 -13.71 30.11
N PHE A 18 15.17 -13.80 30.14
CA PHE A 18 14.26 -12.66 30.00
C PHE A 18 13.45 -12.34 31.27
N PRO A 19 14.04 -12.28 32.47
CA PRO A 19 13.28 -12.14 33.72
C PRO A 19 12.51 -10.82 33.79
N ARG A 20 12.98 -9.77 33.09
CA ARG A 20 12.27 -8.48 33.01
C ARG A 20 11.03 -8.56 32.12
N LEU A 21 11.07 -9.32 31.01
CA LEU A 21 9.89 -9.55 30.17
C LEU A 21 8.87 -10.43 30.90
N ALA A 22 9.33 -11.44 31.63
CA ALA A 22 8.45 -12.31 32.42
C ALA A 22 7.61 -11.53 33.45
N ARG A 23 8.13 -10.42 34.00
CA ARG A 23 7.40 -9.55 34.95
C ARG A 23 6.35 -8.65 34.31
N ILE A 24 6.42 -8.42 33.00
CA ILE A 24 5.53 -7.50 32.28
C ILE A 24 4.79 -8.20 31.13
N ALA A 25 4.61 -9.52 31.23
CA ALA A 25 3.96 -10.30 30.18
C ALA A 25 2.48 -9.96 29.99
N ASP A 26 1.86 -9.32 30.99
CA ASP A 26 0.52 -8.71 30.88
C ASP A 26 0.50 -7.42 30.03
N LYS A 27 1.66 -6.90 29.62
CA LYS A 27 1.80 -5.66 28.83
C LYS A 27 2.12 -5.89 27.36
N PHE A 28 2.31 -7.14 26.93
CA PHE A 28 2.59 -7.47 25.53
C PHE A 28 1.91 -8.76 25.10
N ALA A 29 1.80 -8.94 23.78
CA ALA A 29 1.35 -10.19 23.18
C ALA A 29 2.54 -10.92 22.55
N ILE A 30 2.55 -12.25 22.67
CA ILE A 30 3.51 -13.08 21.94
C ILE A 30 2.88 -13.47 20.60
N LEU A 31 3.45 -12.99 19.51
CA LEU A 31 3.06 -13.40 18.16
C LEU A 31 3.94 -14.58 17.71
N ARG A 32 3.32 -15.77 17.61
CA ARG A 32 3.97 -17.00 17.10
C ARG A 32 3.60 -17.32 15.65
N SER A 33 2.74 -16.50 15.05
CA SER A 33 2.20 -16.69 13.70
C SER A 33 3.14 -16.18 12.59
N ILE A 34 4.29 -15.61 12.94
CA ILE A 34 5.30 -15.21 11.96
C ILE A 34 6.26 -16.39 11.79
N TYR A 35 6.06 -17.13 10.72
CA TYR A 35 6.91 -18.24 10.29
C TYR A 35 7.14 -18.11 8.76
N ASP A 36 8.02 -18.94 8.20
CA ASP A 36 8.35 -18.96 6.76
C ASP A 36 8.87 -17.63 6.18
N SER A 37 9.55 -16.83 6.99
CA SER A 37 10.26 -15.65 6.48
C SER A 37 11.47 -16.07 5.65
N GLU A 38 11.51 -15.65 4.39
CA GLU A 38 12.69 -15.87 3.55
C GLU A 38 13.87 -15.02 4.07
N GLY A 39 15.07 -15.60 4.12
CA GLY A 39 16.31 -14.91 4.54
C GLY A 39 16.85 -13.90 3.51
N ARG A 40 15.95 -13.24 2.77
CA ARG A 40 16.30 -12.28 1.70
C ARG A 40 16.30 -10.87 2.25
N HIS A 41 17.16 -10.03 1.68
CA HIS A 41 17.16 -8.59 1.96
C HIS A 41 16.11 -7.88 1.07
N ASP A 42 14.84 -8.21 1.31
CA ASP A 42 13.69 -7.89 0.45
C ASP A 42 12.44 -7.66 1.31
N CYS A 43 11.67 -6.61 1.05
CA CYS A 43 10.46 -6.26 1.79
C CYS A 43 9.17 -6.81 1.18
N PHE A 44 9.22 -7.50 0.04
CA PHE A 44 8.02 -8.01 -0.64
C PHE A 44 7.09 -8.81 0.31
N GLN A 45 7.65 -9.74 1.08
CA GLN A 45 6.89 -10.55 2.02
C GLN A 45 6.34 -9.71 3.19
N CYS A 46 7.10 -8.72 3.65
CA CYS A 46 6.65 -7.78 4.68
C CYS A 46 5.49 -6.90 4.18
N MET A 47 5.53 -6.48 2.91
CA MET A 47 4.53 -5.60 2.33
C MET A 47 3.27 -6.34 1.90
N THR A 48 3.38 -7.57 1.41
CA THR A 48 2.24 -8.31 0.81
C THR A 48 1.75 -9.50 1.65
N GLY A 49 2.55 -9.93 2.64
CA GLY A 49 2.30 -11.15 3.40
C GLY A 49 2.58 -12.44 2.63
N ARG A 50 3.20 -12.36 1.45
CA ARG A 50 3.42 -13.50 0.55
C ARG A 50 4.89 -13.79 0.30
N THR A 51 5.21 -15.06 0.14
CA THR A 51 6.54 -15.53 -0.22
C THR A 51 6.89 -15.12 -1.66
N VAL A 52 8.19 -15.07 -1.98
CA VAL A 52 8.67 -14.82 -3.35
C VAL A 52 8.21 -15.95 -4.28
N LYS A 53 8.07 -17.17 -3.77
CA LYS A 53 7.49 -18.28 -4.55
C LYS A 53 6.07 -17.97 -5.02
N GLU A 54 5.24 -17.38 -4.15
CA GLU A 54 3.88 -16.96 -4.49
C GLU A 54 3.83 -15.73 -5.41
N ALA A 55 4.90 -14.92 -5.46
CA ALA A 55 5.01 -13.81 -6.41
C ALA A 55 4.98 -14.30 -7.87
N ASN A 56 5.52 -15.49 -8.15
CA ASN A 56 5.49 -16.10 -9.49
C ASN A 56 4.07 -16.51 -9.94
N SER A 57 3.14 -16.65 -9.00
CA SER A 57 1.73 -16.99 -9.26
C SER A 57 0.81 -15.80 -8.99
N ALA A 58 1.36 -14.59 -9.00
CA ALA A 58 0.56 -13.40 -8.78
C ALA A 58 -0.43 -13.17 -9.94
N PRO A 59 -1.65 -12.68 -9.64
CA PRO A 59 -2.59 -12.28 -10.67
C PRO A 59 -2.05 -11.07 -11.46
N PRO A 60 -2.68 -10.72 -12.60
CA PRO A 60 -2.36 -9.49 -13.32
C PRO A 60 -2.36 -8.27 -12.39
N GLY A 61 -1.30 -7.47 -12.47
CA GLY A 61 -1.09 -6.32 -11.57
C GLY A 61 -0.31 -6.65 -10.29
N GLY A 62 -0.16 -7.94 -9.94
CA GLY A 62 0.61 -8.38 -8.78
C GLY A 62 -0.18 -8.44 -7.48
N TRP A 63 0.50 -8.81 -6.39
CA TRP A 63 -0.08 -8.83 -5.06
C TRP A 63 -0.10 -7.43 -4.43
N PRO A 64 -1.25 -6.96 -3.91
CA PRO A 64 -1.32 -5.65 -3.27
C PRO A 64 -0.51 -5.60 -1.99
N ALA A 65 0.18 -4.49 -1.76
CA ALA A 65 0.75 -4.18 -0.45
C ALA A 65 -0.36 -3.98 0.59
N LEU A 66 -0.02 -4.13 1.87
CA LEU A 66 -0.95 -3.94 2.97
C LEU A 66 -1.60 -2.55 2.95
N GLY A 67 -0.81 -1.51 2.65
CA GLY A 67 -1.34 -0.15 2.52
C GLY A 67 -2.34 0.02 1.37
N ALA A 68 -2.25 -0.80 0.31
CA ALA A 68 -3.24 -0.81 -0.76
C ALA A 68 -4.59 -1.38 -0.29
N TRP A 69 -4.56 -2.41 0.57
CA TRP A 69 -5.78 -2.92 1.21
C TRP A 69 -6.41 -1.90 2.14
N VAL A 70 -5.61 -1.21 2.96
CA VAL A 70 -6.10 -0.12 3.81
C VAL A 70 -6.72 0.99 2.95
N SER A 71 -6.06 1.38 1.87
CA SER A 71 -6.58 2.36 0.91
C SER A 71 -7.90 1.93 0.28
N LYS A 72 -8.05 0.64 -0.06
CA LYS A 72 -9.29 0.11 -0.63
C LYS A 72 -10.45 0.11 0.36
N VAL A 73 -10.19 -0.25 1.62
CA VAL A 73 -11.21 -0.45 2.65
C VAL A 73 -11.59 0.87 3.33
N GLN A 74 -10.62 1.73 3.62
CA GLN A 74 -10.82 2.97 4.38
C GLN A 74 -10.85 4.23 3.50
N GLY A 75 -10.28 4.18 2.29
CA GLY A 75 -10.20 5.35 1.42
C GLY A 75 -9.28 6.44 1.97
N SER A 76 -9.43 7.65 1.43
CA SER A 76 -8.68 8.85 1.83
C SER A 76 -9.57 9.88 2.48
N LEU A 77 -8.97 10.71 3.35
CA LEU A 77 -9.56 11.97 3.77
C LEU A 77 -9.22 13.09 2.76
N PRO A 78 -10.01 14.18 2.69
CA PRO A 78 -9.68 15.32 1.84
C PRO A 78 -8.26 15.83 2.11
N GLY A 79 -7.46 15.95 1.06
CA GLY A 79 -6.08 16.45 1.13
C GLY A 79 -5.02 15.44 1.59
N VAL A 80 -5.37 14.20 1.92
CA VAL A 80 -4.42 13.17 2.38
C VAL A 80 -4.53 11.89 1.55
N PRO A 81 -3.45 11.43 0.87
CA PRO A 81 -3.47 10.15 0.16
C PRO A 81 -3.77 8.99 1.12
N ALA A 82 -4.60 8.04 0.68
CA ALA A 82 -4.96 6.86 1.45
C ALA A 82 -3.78 5.89 1.70
N HIS A 83 -2.75 5.96 0.86
CA HIS A 83 -1.54 5.16 0.96
C HIS A 83 -0.34 5.99 0.51
N LEU A 84 0.65 6.14 1.39
CA LEU A 84 1.87 6.88 1.13
C LEU A 84 3.09 6.09 1.58
N SER A 85 4.24 6.39 0.99
CA SER A 85 5.54 5.86 1.39
C SER A 85 6.48 7.01 1.72
N LEU A 86 7.10 6.93 2.89
CA LEU A 86 8.17 7.81 3.34
C LEU A 86 9.56 7.20 3.09
N MET A 87 9.61 6.07 2.40
CA MET A 87 10.85 5.39 2.11
C MET A 87 11.54 6.03 0.91
N TYR A 88 12.77 6.48 1.09
CA TYR A 88 13.58 7.00 0.00
C TYR A 88 14.14 5.86 -0.86
N PRO A 89 14.45 6.10 -2.14
CA PRO A 89 15.07 5.09 -2.99
C PRO A 89 16.46 4.68 -2.46
N THR A 90 16.59 3.40 -2.10
CA THR A 90 17.86 2.78 -1.68
C THR A 90 18.61 2.17 -2.85
N GLY A 91 19.92 1.93 -2.66
CA GLY A 91 20.77 1.27 -3.67
C GLY A 91 20.31 -0.15 -3.97
N ASN A 92 20.01 -0.93 -2.92
CA ASN A 92 19.23 -2.16 -3.08
C ASN A 92 17.74 -1.80 -3.03
N ARG A 93 17.08 -1.90 -4.18
CA ARG A 93 15.68 -1.48 -4.36
C ARG A 93 14.72 -2.35 -3.57
N THR A 94 14.97 -3.66 -3.49
CA THR A 94 14.07 -4.63 -2.87
C THR A 94 13.82 -4.42 -1.38
N TRP A 95 14.69 -3.72 -0.66
CA TRP A 95 14.54 -3.50 0.79
C TRP A 95 13.56 -2.39 1.15
N GLY A 96 13.51 -1.36 0.32
CA GLY A 96 12.74 -0.14 0.57
C GLY A 96 11.50 0.00 -0.30
N GLU A 97 11.15 -1.02 -1.06
CA GLU A 97 10.02 -0.95 -1.98
C GLU A 97 8.70 -0.99 -1.21
N PRO A 98 7.85 0.05 -1.29
CA PRO A 98 6.59 0.08 -0.56
C PRO A 98 5.52 -0.87 -1.16
N GLY A 99 5.90 -1.67 -2.16
CA GLY A 99 4.99 -2.45 -2.97
C GLY A 99 4.09 -1.59 -3.86
N SER A 100 3.00 -2.17 -4.35
CA SER A 100 2.06 -1.51 -5.26
C SER A 100 0.61 -1.75 -4.85
N GLY A 101 -0.32 -1.13 -5.59
CA GLY A 101 -1.74 -1.43 -5.51
C GLY A 101 -2.10 -2.87 -5.92
N GLY A 102 -1.18 -3.61 -6.54
CA GLY A 102 -1.45 -4.95 -7.04
C GLY A 102 -2.64 -4.99 -7.99
N PHE A 103 -3.37 -6.10 -7.95
CA PHE A 103 -4.66 -6.26 -8.63
C PHE A 103 -5.77 -5.30 -8.12
N LEU A 104 -5.60 -4.60 -6.99
CA LEU A 104 -6.56 -3.56 -6.57
C LEU A 104 -6.44 -2.32 -7.48
N GLY A 105 -5.32 -2.19 -8.18
CA GLY A 105 -5.10 -1.18 -9.20
C GLY A 105 -4.29 0.03 -8.72
N PRO A 106 -3.85 0.87 -9.66
CA PRO A 106 -2.90 1.95 -9.40
C PRO A 106 -3.45 3.05 -8.48
N ALA A 107 -4.76 3.19 -8.36
CA ALA A 107 -5.39 4.13 -7.42
C ALA A 107 -5.07 3.83 -5.94
N HIS A 108 -4.67 2.59 -5.63
CA HIS A 108 -4.29 2.17 -4.28
C HIS A 108 -2.78 2.01 -4.09
N SER A 109 -1.98 2.34 -5.12
CA SER A 109 -0.53 2.33 -5.02
C SER A 109 -0.03 3.43 -4.07
N PRO A 110 1.10 3.20 -3.36
CA PRO A 110 1.66 4.20 -2.47
C PRO A 110 2.13 5.44 -3.23
N MET A 111 1.78 6.61 -2.72
CA MET A 111 2.40 7.87 -3.14
C MET A 111 3.77 8.01 -2.47
N GLY A 112 4.85 7.99 -3.25
CA GLY A 112 6.21 8.20 -2.73
C GLY A 112 6.50 9.67 -2.47
N LEU A 113 6.80 10.04 -1.22
CA LEU A 113 6.98 11.44 -0.82
C LEU A 113 8.43 11.85 -0.58
N VAL A 114 9.33 10.88 -0.37
CA VAL A 114 10.70 11.14 0.07
C VAL A 114 11.68 10.71 -1.02
N ALA A 115 12.66 11.58 -1.30
CA ALA A 115 13.80 11.27 -2.15
C ALA A 115 15.04 10.95 -1.29
N LYS A 116 16.09 10.45 -1.91
CA LYS A 116 17.35 10.17 -1.20
C LYS A 116 17.99 11.43 -0.61
N ASP A 117 17.80 12.56 -1.28
CA ASP A 117 18.16 13.88 -0.76
C ASP A 117 17.04 14.38 0.17
N PRO A 118 17.32 14.62 1.47
CA PRO A 118 16.30 15.08 2.42
C PRO A 118 15.82 16.52 2.14
N THR A 119 16.55 17.28 1.32
CA THR A 119 16.18 18.65 0.94
C THR A 119 15.36 18.71 -0.36
N ALA A 120 15.25 17.58 -1.07
CA ALA A 120 14.47 17.53 -2.29
C ALA A 120 12.97 17.63 -1.99
N GLN A 121 12.25 18.36 -2.84
CA GLN A 121 10.80 18.47 -2.74
C GLN A 121 10.12 17.13 -3.06
N ALA A 122 8.99 16.87 -2.38
CA ALA A 122 8.18 15.69 -2.58
C ALA A 122 7.72 15.58 -4.04
N GLN A 123 8.02 14.44 -4.67
CA GLN A 123 7.61 14.17 -6.04
C GLN A 123 6.11 13.89 -6.06
N GLY A 124 5.35 14.61 -6.90
CA GLY A 124 3.90 14.45 -7.01
C GLY A 124 3.05 15.45 -6.20
N LEU A 125 3.67 16.27 -5.34
CA LEU A 125 3.00 17.38 -4.64
C LEU A 125 3.42 18.77 -5.16
N THR A 126 4.45 18.84 -6.00
CA THR A 126 4.90 20.11 -6.62
C THR A 126 4.32 20.27 -8.02
N LEU A 127 3.70 21.43 -8.29
CA LEU A 127 3.32 21.83 -9.65
C LEU A 127 4.57 22.16 -10.48
N ARG A 128 4.87 21.33 -11.48
CA ARG A 128 6.03 21.53 -12.37
C ARG A 128 5.61 22.25 -13.64
N GLY A 129 5.74 23.59 -13.65
CA GLY A 129 5.47 24.42 -14.83
C GLY A 129 3.98 24.63 -15.14
N ILE A 130 3.09 24.38 -14.17
CA ILE A 130 1.65 24.60 -14.26
C ILE A 130 1.25 25.54 -13.12
N THR A 131 0.47 26.58 -13.42
CA THR A 131 -0.07 27.48 -12.39
C THR A 131 -1.26 26.83 -11.70
N LEU A 132 -1.63 27.31 -10.52
CA LEU A 132 -2.79 26.77 -9.79
C LEU A 132 -4.07 26.92 -10.62
N GLU A 133 -4.25 28.05 -11.30
CA GLU A 133 -5.40 28.33 -12.15
C GLU A 133 -5.51 27.31 -13.28
N ARG A 134 -4.37 26.97 -13.91
CA ARG A 134 -4.35 25.97 -14.99
C ARG A 134 -4.64 24.56 -14.49
N LEU A 135 -4.29 24.24 -13.24
CA LEU A 135 -4.70 22.99 -12.62
C LEU A 135 -6.20 22.96 -12.32
N GLU A 136 -6.75 24.05 -11.79
CA GLU A 136 -8.18 24.20 -11.53
C GLU A 136 -9.01 24.08 -12.82
N ASP A 137 -8.58 24.72 -13.90
CA ASP A 137 -9.22 24.60 -15.21
C ASP A 137 -9.20 23.17 -15.74
N ARG A 138 -8.08 22.45 -15.55
CA ARG A 138 -8.00 21.02 -15.90
C ARG A 138 -8.96 20.17 -15.09
N ASN A 139 -9.06 20.40 -13.79
CA ASN A 139 -10.00 19.69 -12.92
C ASN A 139 -11.45 19.98 -13.32
N ARG A 140 -11.76 21.22 -13.71
CA ARG A 140 -13.09 21.60 -14.22
C ARG A 140 -13.42 20.89 -15.53
N LEU A 141 -12.47 20.84 -16.47
CA LEU A 141 -12.64 20.13 -17.73
C LEU A 141 -12.83 18.62 -17.53
N LEU A 142 -12.01 18.00 -16.66
CA LEU A 142 -12.16 16.59 -16.30
C LEU A 142 -13.55 16.30 -15.73
N GLY A 143 -14.02 17.13 -14.79
CA GLY A 143 -15.36 17.02 -14.23
C GLY A 143 -16.47 17.12 -15.28
N ALA A 144 -16.31 18.03 -16.26
CA ALA A 144 -17.27 18.18 -17.36
C ALA A 144 -17.29 16.97 -18.29
N VAL A 145 -16.12 16.42 -18.65
CA VAL A 145 -16.03 15.20 -19.47
C VAL A 145 -16.61 13.99 -18.74
N ASP A 146 -16.33 13.83 -17.45
CA ASP A 146 -16.87 12.74 -16.64
C ASP A 146 -18.39 12.85 -16.49
N ALA A 147 -18.93 14.07 -16.34
CA ALA A 147 -20.37 14.30 -16.34
C ALA A 147 -20.99 13.92 -17.69
N PHE A 148 -20.40 14.36 -18.80
CA PHE A 148 -20.86 14.02 -20.14
C PHE A 148 -20.88 12.51 -20.39
N ARG A 149 -19.81 11.79 -20.06
CA ARG A 149 -19.75 10.31 -20.23
C ARG A 149 -20.84 9.62 -19.43
N ARG A 150 -21.02 9.99 -18.15
CA ARG A 150 -22.07 9.42 -17.31
C ARG A 150 -23.47 9.69 -17.87
N GLU A 151 -23.70 10.88 -18.41
CA GLU A 151 -24.98 11.23 -19.03
C GLU A 151 -25.23 10.42 -20.31
N ALA A 152 -24.21 10.27 -21.17
CA ALA A 152 -24.30 9.45 -22.39
C ALA A 152 -24.54 7.96 -22.08
N ASP A 153 -23.86 7.42 -21.06
CA ASP A 153 -24.06 6.05 -20.56
C ASP A 153 -25.48 5.87 -20.01
N ALA A 154 -25.97 6.84 -19.22
CA ALA A 154 -27.31 6.81 -18.63
C ALA A 154 -28.44 6.94 -19.67
N ARG A 155 -28.19 7.65 -20.78
CA ARG A 155 -29.14 7.82 -21.90
C ARG A 155 -29.17 6.61 -22.85
N GLY A 156 -28.27 5.64 -22.71
CA GLY A 156 -28.23 4.44 -23.54
C GLY A 156 -27.75 4.67 -24.98
N GLU A 157 -27.25 5.86 -25.31
CA GLU A 157 -26.79 6.23 -26.66
C GLU A 157 -25.54 5.43 -27.09
N MET A 158 -24.73 4.96 -26.13
CA MET A 158 -23.61 4.06 -26.38
C MET A 158 -24.05 2.68 -26.94
N GLY A 159 -25.26 2.21 -26.62
CA GLY A 159 -25.80 0.97 -27.19
C GLY A 159 -26.22 1.09 -28.66
N GLY A 160 -26.57 2.30 -29.11
CA GLY A 160 -26.94 2.57 -30.50
C GLY A 160 -25.73 2.61 -31.45
N MET A 161 -24.58 3.07 -30.96
CA MET A 161 -23.34 3.19 -31.76
C MET A 161 -22.67 1.82 -31.99
N ASP A 162 -22.82 0.89 -31.05
CA ASP A 162 -22.38 -0.51 -31.17
C ASP A 162 -23.19 -1.34 -32.18
N HIS A 163 -24.36 -0.87 -32.59
CA HIS A 163 -25.16 -1.53 -33.63
C HIS A 163 -24.70 -1.15 -35.05
N PHE A 164 -24.04 -0.01 -35.20
CA PHE A 164 -23.52 0.48 -36.49
C PHE A 164 -22.14 -0.14 -36.83
N ASN A 165 -21.32 -0.43 -35.83
CA ASN A 165 -20.02 -1.09 -36.00
C ASN A 165 -20.07 -2.63 -36.06
N ARG A 166 -21.27 -3.22 -35.95
CA ARG A 166 -21.53 -4.66 -36.11
C ARG A 166 -22.14 -5.03 -37.47
N GLN A 167 -22.22 -4.08 -38.39
CA GLN A 167 -22.45 -4.31 -39.82
C GLN A 167 -21.13 -4.20 -40.57
#